data_AF-A0A017T1E6-F1
#
_entry.id   AF-A0A017T1E6-F1
#
_cell.length_a   1.000
_cell.length_b   1.000
_cell.length_c   1.000
_cell.angle_alpha   90.00
_cell.angle_beta   90.00
_cell.angle_gamma   90.00
#
_symmetry.space_group_name_H-M   'P 1'
#
loop_
_entity.id
_entity.type
_entity.pdbx_description
1 polymer ?
#
loop_
_entity_poly.entity_id
_entity_poly.type
_entity_poly.pdbx_seq_one_letter_code
_entity_poly.pdbx_strand_id
1 'polypeptide(L)'
;MGVGRSVGLGRGAERRLAVVLGAMLGEPAGIAEDVAAFFGQYLRRAPLLAAVGLRLMVWALEWLPVVFVGRPLPASALGPEVLARYLGRWAGARSYLVREGFFLVKMVALLGWGAHPAVRARYGMPGVAVVRAPGGAVVGTAEGAVAGAQQGTEGS
;
A
#
# COMPACT_ATOMS: atom_id res chain seq x y z
N MET A 1 -27.40 -10.35 -18.29
CA MET A 1 -26.51 -9.17 -18.21
C MET A 1 -26.08 -8.97 -16.76
N GLY A 2 -24.95 -9.56 -16.36
CA GLY A 2 -24.41 -9.42 -15.01
C GLY A 2 -23.47 -8.23 -14.95
N VAL A 3 -23.91 -7.14 -14.31
CA VAL A 3 -23.04 -6.00 -13.99
C VAL A 3 -22.06 -6.47 -12.92
N GLY A 4 -20.90 -6.97 -13.36
CA GLY A 4 -19.73 -7.15 -12.51
C GLY A 4 -19.28 -5.78 -12.03
N ARG A 5 -19.85 -5.30 -10.92
CA ARG A 5 -19.35 -4.09 -10.25
C ARG A 5 -17.93 -4.42 -9.81
N SER A 6 -16.95 -3.92 -10.55
CA SER A 6 -15.56 -3.93 -10.15
C SER A 6 -15.46 -3.37 -8.73
N VAL A 7 -15.17 -4.25 -7.76
CA VAL A 7 -15.06 -3.92 -6.33
C VAL A 7 -13.74 -3.19 -6.08
N GLY A 8 -13.55 -2.07 -6.77
CA GLY A 8 -12.43 -1.15 -6.55
C GLY A 8 -12.74 -0.15 -5.44
N LEU A 9 -11.71 0.44 -4.85
CA LEU A 9 -11.86 1.67 -4.09
C LEU A 9 -12.11 2.82 -5.08
N GLY A 10 -13.00 3.75 -4.74
CA GLY A 10 -13.16 4.96 -5.56
C GLY A 10 -11.95 5.89 -5.36
N ARG A 11 -11.63 6.73 -6.34
CA ARG A 11 -10.48 7.68 -6.27
C ARG A 11 -10.46 8.52 -4.99
N GLY A 12 -11.63 8.90 -4.48
CA GLY A 12 -11.73 9.62 -3.20
C GLY A 12 -11.34 8.78 -1.98
N ALA A 13 -11.68 7.49 -1.97
CA ALA A 13 -11.27 6.56 -0.91
C ALA A 13 -9.78 6.23 -0.99
N GLU A 14 -9.22 6.10 -2.20
CA GLU A 14 -7.78 5.90 -2.41
C GLU A 14 -6.96 7.08 -1.85
N ARG A 15 -7.37 8.33 -2.13
CA ARG A 15 -6.71 9.52 -1.57
C ARG A 15 -6.74 9.58 -0.05
N ARG A 16 -7.88 9.25 0.56
CA ARG A 16 -8.00 9.27 2.03
C ARG A 16 -7.21 8.13 2.66
N LEU A 17 -7.21 6.96 2.02
CA LEU A 17 -6.36 5.84 2.43
C LEU A 17 -4.87 6.19 2.32
N ALA A 18 -4.45 6.91 1.29
CA ALA A 18 -3.06 7.36 1.14
C ALA A 18 -2.60 8.21 2.34
N VAL A 19 -3.44 9.12 2.85
CA VAL A 19 -3.12 9.91 4.06
C VAL A 19 -2.90 9.01 5.27
N VAL A 20 -3.80 8.04 5.48
CA VAL A 20 -3.72 7.10 6.60
C VAL A 20 -2.50 6.19 6.48
N LEU A 21 -2.24 5.65 5.29
CA LEU A 21 -1.09 4.78 5.03
C LEU A 21 0.24 5.52 5.11
N GLY A 22 0.30 6.76 4.63
CA GLY A 22 1.48 7.63 4.76
C GLY A 22 1.83 7.86 6.22
N ALA A 23 0.83 8.18 7.06
CA ALA A 23 1.03 8.31 8.50
C ALA A 23 1.39 6.99 9.19
N MET A 24 0.86 5.86 8.71
CA MET A 24 1.14 4.54 9.26
C MET A 24 2.53 4.01 8.90
N LEU A 25 3.04 4.35 7.72
CA LEU A 25 4.34 3.93 7.20
C LEU A 25 5.45 4.95 7.47
N GLY A 26 5.10 6.20 7.78
CA GLY A 26 6.06 7.30 7.93
C GLY A 26 6.63 7.78 6.60
N GLU A 27 5.86 7.68 5.52
CA GLU A 27 6.31 7.96 4.15
C GLU A 27 5.66 9.22 3.55
N PRO A 28 6.31 9.89 2.59
CA PRO A 28 5.77 11.06 1.93
C PRO A 28 4.58 10.71 1.03
N ALA A 29 3.74 11.72 0.76
CA ALA A 29 2.46 11.56 0.08
C ALA A 29 2.55 10.78 -1.25
N GLY A 30 3.57 11.02 -2.07
CA GLY A 30 3.75 10.32 -3.35
C GLY A 30 3.88 8.79 -3.21
N ILE A 31 4.70 8.33 -2.25
CA ILE A 31 4.86 6.89 -1.98
C ILE A 31 3.55 6.32 -1.40
N ALA A 32 2.90 7.08 -0.53
CA ALA A 32 1.65 6.64 0.09
C ALA A 32 0.49 6.52 -0.92
N GLU A 33 0.43 7.38 -1.93
CA GLU A 33 -0.53 7.30 -3.04
C GLU A 33 -0.30 6.04 -3.89
N ASP A 34 0.95 5.73 -4.23
CA ASP A 34 1.29 4.53 -4.99
C ASP A 34 0.98 3.24 -4.20
N VAL A 35 1.23 3.25 -2.88
CA VAL A 35 0.85 2.14 -1.99
C VAL A 35 -0.67 2.00 -1.89
N ALA A 36 -1.41 3.11 -1.84
CA ALA A 36 -2.88 3.07 -1.85
C ALA A 36 -3.44 2.54 -3.18
N ALA A 37 -2.82 2.91 -4.32
CA ALA A 37 -3.18 2.38 -5.63
C ALA A 37 -2.88 0.86 -5.72
N PHE A 38 -1.76 0.41 -5.17
CA PHE A 38 -1.45 -1.02 -5.02
C PHE A 38 -2.52 -1.73 -4.18
N PHE A 39 -2.93 -1.14 -3.05
CA PHE A 39 -3.98 -1.69 -2.20
C PHE A 39 -5.31 -1.83 -2.94
N GLY A 40 -5.70 -0.82 -3.73
CA GLY A 40 -6.88 -0.88 -4.58
C GLY A 40 -6.79 -1.99 -5.64
N GLN A 41 -5.61 -2.22 -6.23
CA GLN A 41 -5.36 -3.33 -7.14
C GLN A 41 -5.43 -4.69 -6.43
N TYR A 42 -4.87 -4.78 -5.23
CA TYR A 42 -4.88 -5.98 -4.40
C TYR A 42 -6.32 -6.40 -4.05
N LEU A 43 -7.16 -5.45 -3.62
CA LEU A 43 -8.57 -5.72 -3.31
C LEU A 43 -9.35 -6.28 -4.50
N ARG A 44 -9.00 -5.89 -5.73
CA ARG A 44 -9.64 -6.41 -6.95
C ARG A 44 -9.24 -7.85 -7.28
N ARG A 45 -8.09 -8.32 -6.79
CA ARG A 45 -7.56 -9.67 -7.03
C ARG A 45 -7.79 -10.61 -5.84
N ALA A 46 -8.04 -10.06 -4.66
CA ALA A 46 -8.26 -10.83 -3.45
C ALA A 46 -9.59 -11.62 -3.50
N PRO A 47 -9.68 -12.77 -2.80
CA PRO A 47 -10.93 -13.49 -2.62
C PRO A 47 -12.00 -12.56 -2.04
N LEU A 48 -13.26 -12.69 -2.49
CA LEU A 48 -14.36 -11.79 -2.11
C LEU A 48 -14.47 -11.60 -0.59
N LEU A 49 -14.31 -12.67 0.19
CA LEU A 49 -14.37 -12.60 1.65
C LEU A 49 -13.26 -11.72 2.24
N ALA A 50 -12.03 -11.86 1.73
CA ALA A 50 -10.90 -11.03 2.13
C ALA A 50 -11.07 -9.58 1.67
N ALA A 51 -11.55 -9.36 0.43
CA ALA A 51 -11.82 -8.03 -0.09
C ALA A 51 -12.87 -7.28 0.74
N VAL A 52 -13.94 -7.97 1.15
CA VAL A 52 -14.97 -7.41 2.05
C VAL A 52 -14.38 -7.13 3.43
N GLY A 53 -13.64 -8.07 4.01
CA GLY A 53 -12.99 -7.89 5.31
C GLY A 53 -12.04 -6.69 5.34
N LEU A 54 -11.14 -6.58 4.36
CA LEU A 54 -10.24 -5.43 4.25
C LEU A 54 -11.00 -4.12 4.01
N ARG A 55 -12.07 -4.14 3.22
CA ARG A 55 -12.87 -2.93 2.97
C ARG A 55 -13.61 -2.48 4.22
N LEU A 56 -14.13 -3.41 5.02
CA LEU A 56 -14.69 -3.12 6.34
C LEU A 56 -13.62 -2.54 7.26
N MET A 57 -12.39 -3.06 7.23
CA MET A 57 -11.28 -2.50 8.03
C MET A 57 -10.88 -1.10 7.56
N VAL A 58 -10.78 -0.83 6.26
CA VAL A 58 -10.51 0.51 5.72
C VAL A 58 -11.63 1.47 6.12
N TRP A 59 -12.88 1.05 5.98
CA TRP A 59 -14.03 1.85 6.42
C TRP A 59 -13.99 2.11 7.92
N ALA A 60 -13.67 1.10 8.73
CA ALA A 60 -13.52 1.25 10.17
C ALA A 60 -12.37 2.20 10.51
N LEU A 61 -11.20 2.09 9.88
CA LEU A 61 -10.07 3.02 10.05
C LEU A 61 -10.45 4.46 9.71
N GLU A 62 -11.33 4.66 8.73
CA GLU A 62 -11.76 5.98 8.29
C GLU A 62 -12.81 6.61 9.21
N TRP A 63 -13.72 5.79 9.75
CA TRP A 63 -14.89 6.23 10.53
C TRP A 63 -14.77 6.04 12.04
N LEU A 64 -13.94 5.14 12.55
CA LEU A 64 -13.71 5.00 13.99
C LEU A 64 -13.07 6.22 14.67
N PRO A 65 -12.36 7.17 14.03
CA PRO A 65 -11.90 8.36 14.74
C PRO A 65 -13.07 9.13 15.36
N VAL A 66 -14.26 9.07 14.76
CA VAL A 66 -15.50 9.66 15.29
C VAL A 66 -15.84 9.08 16.67
N VAL A 67 -15.69 7.75 16.82
CA VAL A 67 -15.97 7.04 18.07
C VAL A 67 -14.81 7.19 19.08
N PHE A 68 -13.55 7.18 18.60
CA PHE A 68 -12.36 7.15 19.46
C PHE A 68 -11.87 8.53 19.93
N VAL A 69 -12.16 9.59 19.17
CA VAL A 69 -11.67 10.96 19.42
C VAL A 69 -12.83 11.93 19.71
N GLY A 70 -14.08 11.51 19.46
CA GLY A 70 -15.27 12.35 19.66
C GLY A 70 -15.36 13.51 18.66
N ARG A 71 -14.57 13.48 17.60
CA ARG A 71 -14.58 14.48 16.52
C ARG A 71 -15.16 13.86 15.25
N PRO A 72 -16.20 14.44 14.63
CA PRO A 72 -16.81 13.94 13.41
C PRO A 72 -15.95 14.25 12.17
N LEU A 73 -14.64 14.03 12.25
CA LEU A 73 -13.70 14.20 11.15
C LEU A 73 -13.17 12.83 10.71
N PRO A 74 -13.10 12.56 9.38
CA PRO A 74 -12.51 11.34 8.87
C PRO A 74 -11.02 11.28 9.19
N ALA A 75 -10.46 10.06 9.29
CA ALA A 75 -9.04 9.82 9.60
C ALA A 75 -8.07 10.69 8.77
N SER A 76 -8.39 10.89 7.48
CA SER A 76 -7.60 11.68 6.54
C SER A 76 -7.61 13.19 6.78
N ALA A 77 -8.55 13.69 7.59
CA ALA A 77 -8.67 15.10 7.93
C ALA A 77 -8.15 15.42 9.34
N LEU A 78 -7.64 14.41 10.06
CA LEU A 78 -7.00 14.63 11.36
C LEU A 78 -5.57 15.15 11.17
N GLY A 79 -5.16 16.06 12.07
CA GLY A 79 -3.77 16.48 12.15
C GLY A 79 -2.82 15.30 12.44
N PRO A 80 -1.57 15.36 11.98
CA PRO A 80 -0.64 14.23 12.00
C PRO A 80 -0.40 13.67 13.41
N GLU A 81 -0.38 14.50 14.44
CA GLU A 81 -0.19 14.07 15.84
C GLU A 81 -1.42 13.34 16.41
N VAL A 82 -2.61 13.69 15.94
CA VAL A 82 -3.85 13.01 16.37
C VAL A 82 -4.01 11.70 15.60
N LEU A 83 -3.64 11.70 14.32
CA LEU A 83 -3.62 10.49 13.49
C LEU A 83 -2.63 9.46 14.03
N ALA A 84 -1.41 9.86 14.43
CA ALA A 84 -0.44 8.96 15.05
C ALA A 84 -0.95 8.34 16.36
N ARG A 85 -1.58 9.14 17.23
CA ARG A 85 -2.21 8.64 18.47
C ARG A 85 -3.37 7.69 18.20
N TYR A 86 -4.17 7.99 17.18
CA TYR A 86 -5.26 7.13 16.74
C TYR A 86 -4.75 5.78 16.23
N LEU A 87 -3.74 5.78 15.36
CA LEU A 87 -3.10 4.55 14.86
C LEU A 87 -2.44 3.75 16.00
N GLY A 88 -1.83 4.42 16.98
CA GLY A 88 -1.31 3.79 18.20
C GLY A 88 -2.39 3.06 19.00
N ARG A 89 -3.61 3.63 19.10
CA ARG A 89 -4.75 2.98 19.78
C ARG A 89 -5.26 1.75 19.02
N TRP A 90 -5.22 1.78 17.69
CA TRP A 90 -5.55 0.61 16.87
C TRP A 90 -4.56 -0.53 17.07
N ALA A 91 -3.26 -0.22 17.04
CA ALA A 91 -2.21 -1.20 17.31
C ALA A 91 -2.31 -1.80 18.71
N GLY A 92 -2.72 -1.00 19.70
CA GLY A 92 -2.93 -1.41 21.09
C GLY A 92 -4.35 -1.88 21.44
N ALA A 93 -5.23 -2.09 20.45
CA ALA A 93 -6.62 -2.44 20.73
C ALA A 93 -6.74 -3.80 21.44
N ARG A 94 -7.57 -3.87 22.49
CA ARG A 94 -7.84 -5.12 23.24
C ARG A 94 -8.58 -6.16 22.40
N SER A 95 -9.36 -5.72 21.42
CA SER A 95 -10.12 -6.59 20.54
C SER A 95 -9.19 -7.27 19.54
N TYR A 96 -9.08 -8.59 19.62
CA TYR A 96 -8.25 -9.39 18.72
C TYR A 96 -8.60 -9.13 17.24
N LEU A 97 -9.89 -9.09 16.89
CA LEU A 97 -10.33 -8.86 15.51
C LEU A 97 -9.91 -7.49 14.96
N VAL A 98 -9.93 -6.44 15.79
CA VAL A 98 -9.50 -5.08 15.42
C VAL A 98 -8.00 -5.06 15.19
N ARG A 99 -7.25 -5.69 16.09
CA ARG A 99 -5.80 -5.78 15.99
C ARG A 99 -5.37 -6.60 14.78
N GLU A 100 -5.96 -7.76 14.57
CA GLU A 100 -5.71 -8.65 13.43
C GLU A 100 -6.05 -7.95 12.11
N GLY A 101 -7.23 -7.32 12.02
CA GLY A 101 -7.64 -6.57 10.85
C GLY A 101 -6.69 -5.40 10.53
N PHE A 102 -6.23 -4.68 11.55
CA PHE A 102 -5.23 -3.62 11.40
C PHE A 102 -3.89 -4.18 10.90
N PHE A 103 -3.43 -5.31 11.44
CA PHE A 103 -2.24 -5.98 10.95
C PHE A 103 -2.38 -6.44 9.50
N LEU A 104 -3.52 -6.97 9.10
CA LEU A 104 -3.76 -7.37 7.71
C LEU A 104 -3.68 -6.18 6.75
N VAL A 105 -4.32 -5.04 7.10
CA VAL A 105 -4.21 -3.81 6.31
C VAL A 105 -2.75 -3.36 6.21
N LYS A 106 -2.02 -3.40 7.35
CA LYS A 106 -0.59 -3.06 7.40
C LYS A 106 0.27 -4.00 6.56
N MET A 107 0.00 -5.29 6.58
CA MET A 107 0.74 -6.27 5.78
C MET A 107 0.58 -6.02 4.28
N VAL A 108 -0.63 -5.75 3.82
CA VAL A 108 -0.87 -5.42 2.41
C VAL A 108 -0.23 -4.09 2.02
N ALA A 109 -0.30 -3.09 2.90
CA ALA A 109 0.38 -1.82 2.68
C ALA A 109 1.90 -1.98 2.61
N LEU A 110 2.49 -2.77 3.51
CA LEU A 110 3.92 -3.09 3.50
C LEU A 110 4.35 -3.85 2.25
N LEU A 111 3.49 -4.72 1.71
CA LEU A 111 3.75 -5.41 0.45
C LEU A 111 3.83 -4.41 -0.72
N GLY A 112 2.90 -3.46 -0.78
CA GLY A 112 2.95 -2.38 -1.77
C GLY A 112 4.18 -1.47 -1.60
N TRP A 113 4.51 -1.14 -0.35
CA TRP A 113 5.68 -0.33 0.00
C TRP A 113 6.99 -1.02 -0.40
N GLY A 114 7.14 -2.32 -0.11
CA GLY A 114 8.32 -3.11 -0.48
C GLY A 114 8.46 -3.38 -1.98
N ALA A 115 7.36 -3.26 -2.74
CA ALA A 115 7.37 -3.31 -4.21
C ALA A 115 7.73 -1.95 -4.85
N HIS A 116 7.68 -0.85 -4.10
CA HIS A 116 7.88 0.50 -4.62
C HIS A 116 9.35 0.76 -5.00
N PRO A 117 9.67 1.20 -6.23
CA PRO A 117 11.05 1.34 -6.71
C PRO A 117 11.88 2.32 -5.88
N ALA A 118 11.29 3.46 -5.48
CA ALA A 118 11.99 4.45 -4.64
C ALA A 118 12.35 3.91 -3.25
N VAL A 119 11.50 3.06 -2.66
CA VAL A 119 11.77 2.44 -1.37
C VAL A 119 12.89 1.41 -1.52
N ARG A 120 12.81 0.55 -2.55
CA ARG A 120 13.84 -0.45 -2.82
C ARG A 120 15.20 0.17 -3.12
N ALA A 121 15.23 1.28 -3.86
CA ALA A 121 16.44 2.03 -4.14
C ALA A 121 17.10 2.57 -2.85
N ARG A 122 16.31 3.06 -1.88
CA ARG A 122 16.82 3.51 -0.57
C ARG A 122 17.54 2.39 0.21
N TYR A 123 17.15 1.14 0.00
CA TYR A 123 17.73 -0.02 0.68
C TYR A 123 18.65 -0.87 -0.21
N GLY A 124 19.05 -0.37 -1.39
CA GLY A 124 19.96 -1.10 -2.29
C GLY A 124 19.38 -2.41 -2.85
N MET A 125 18.06 -2.56 -2.86
CA MET A 125 17.40 -3.78 -3.35
C MET A 125 17.16 -3.70 -4.86
N PRO A 126 17.35 -4.81 -5.62
CA PRO A 126 17.10 -4.83 -7.06
C PRO A 126 15.63 -4.54 -7.36
N GLY A 127 15.29 -3.85 -8.45
CA GLY A 127 13.90 -3.59 -8.82
C GLY A 127 13.09 -4.89 -8.98
N VAL A 128 11.87 -4.94 -8.44
CA VAL A 128 10.93 -6.02 -8.81
C VAL A 128 10.34 -5.64 -10.15
N ALA A 129 10.44 -6.53 -11.14
CA ALA A 129 9.81 -6.30 -12.44
C ALA A 129 8.29 -6.16 -12.24
N VAL A 130 7.77 -4.93 -12.37
CA VAL A 130 6.34 -4.69 -12.50
C VAL A 130 5.95 -5.14 -13.91
N VAL A 131 5.48 -6.38 -14.05
CA VAL A 131 4.92 -6.87 -15.32
C VAL A 131 3.67 -6.06 -15.61
N ARG A 132 3.78 -5.10 -16.53
CA ARG A 132 2.65 -4.35 -17.10
C ARG A 132 2.07 -5.22 -18.23
N ALA A 133 0.92 -5.84 -17.97
CA ALA A 133 0.23 -6.71 -18.93
C ALA A 133 -0.10 -5.96 -20.25
N PRO A 134 0.15 -6.55 -21.43
CA PRO A 134 -0.20 -5.98 -22.73
C PRO A 134 -1.69 -5.74 -22.98
N GLY A 135 -2.16 -4.57 -23.42
CA GLY A 135 -1.46 -3.59 -24.25
C GLY A 135 -1.10 -2.22 -23.65
N GLY A 136 -0.07 -1.98 -22.84
CA GLY A 136 0.96 -2.81 -22.24
C GLY A 136 1.95 -3.50 -23.16
N ALA A 137 3.19 -3.41 -22.76
CA ALA A 137 4.12 -4.51 -22.72
C ALA A 137 5.23 -3.92 -21.88
N VAL A 138 5.46 -4.48 -20.70
CA VAL A 138 6.77 -4.38 -20.08
C VAL A 138 7.32 -5.80 -20.07
N VAL A 139 8.03 -6.10 -21.15
CA VAL A 139 8.98 -7.19 -21.26
C VAL A 139 10.18 -6.79 -20.39
N GLY A 140 10.44 -7.58 -19.35
CA GLY A 140 11.68 -7.47 -18.59
C GLY A 140 12.75 -8.29 -19.29
N THR A 141 13.79 -7.64 -19.79
CA THR A 141 15.04 -8.30 -20.18
C THR A 141 16.04 -8.08 -19.07
N ALA A 142 16.36 -9.14 -18.32
CA ALA A 142 17.56 -9.19 -17.51
C ALA A 142 18.75 -9.33 -18.47
N GLU A 143 19.23 -8.23 -19.05
CA GLU A 143 20.36 -8.27 -19.98
C GLU A 143 21.25 -7.02 -19.93
N GLY A 144 21.53 -6.53 -18.72
CA GLY A 144 22.42 -5.36 -18.53
C GLY A 144 23.61 -5.56 -17.59
N ALA A 145 23.76 -6.72 -16.94
CA ALA A 145 24.69 -6.86 -15.82
C ALA A 145 25.95 -7.69 -16.09
N VAL A 146 26.26 -8.06 -17.35
CA VAL A 146 27.44 -8.93 -17.64
C VAL A 146 28.39 -8.40 -18.72
N ALA A 147 28.15 -7.23 -19.34
CA ALA A 147 29.00 -6.72 -20.42
C ALA A 147 30.13 -5.76 -19.97
N GLY A 148 30.75 -6.00 -18.81
CA GLY A 148 31.76 -5.09 -18.24
C GLY A 148 33.02 -5.72 -17.64
N ALA A 149 33.26 -7.03 -17.82
CA ALA A 149 34.34 -7.73 -17.10
C ALA A 149 35.31 -8.54 -18.00
N GLN A 150 35.42 -8.25 -19.30
CA GLN A 150 36.38 -8.92 -20.20
C GLN A 150 37.12 -7.96 -21.15
N GLN A 151 37.67 -6.87 -20.63
CA GLN A 151 38.77 -6.16 -21.30
C GLN A 151 39.85 -5.84 -20.26
N GLY A 152 40.82 -6.73 -20.13
CA GLY A 152 41.91 -6.53 -19.18
C GLY A 152 42.89 -7.68 -19.01
N THR A 153 43.00 -8.61 -19.95
CA THR A 153 44.10 -9.60 -19.97
C THR A 153 44.34 -10.04 -21.40
N GLU A 154 45.24 -9.37 -22.14
CA GLU A 154 46.12 -9.95 -23.18
C GLU A 154 46.91 -8.85 -23.91
N GLY A 155 48.25 -8.91 -23.82
CA GLY A 155 49.24 -8.22 -24.66
C GLY A 155 49.32 -6.69 -24.51
N SER A 156 50.46 -6.06 -24.21
CA SER A 156 51.83 -6.41 -24.55
C SER A 156 52.80 -5.57 -23.72
#